data_AF-A0A7X8H7C4-F1
#
_entry.id   AF-A0A7X8H7C4-F1
#
_cell.length_a   1.000
_cell.length_b   1.000
_cell.length_c   1.000
_cell.angle_alpha   90.00
_cell.angle_beta   90.00
_cell.angle_gamma   90.00
#
_symmetry.space_group_name_H-M   'P 1'
#
loop_
_entity.id
_entity.type
_entity.pdbx_description
1 polymer ?
#
loop_
_entity_poly.entity_id
_entity_poly.type
_entity_poly.pdbx_seq_one_letter_code
_entity_poly.pdbx_strand_id
1 'polypeptide(L)' 'MVYDQLLDVLKKINNTKESKVPEDILAAVLKIVMRNPLDDDRRKCQDQIKLILSQKWSGVENDN' A
#
# COMPACT_ATOMS: atom_id res chain seq x y z
N MET A 1 12.37 3.51 13.34
CA MET A 1 13.32 4.45 12.70
C MET A 1 13.20 4.42 11.17
N VAL A 2 13.68 3.40 10.44
CA VAL A 2 13.57 3.39 8.96
C VAL A 2 12.11 3.33 8.47
N TYR A 3 11.27 2.53 9.13
CA TYR A 3 9.85 2.41 8.81
C TYR A 3 9.10 3.76 8.94
N ASP A 4 9.25 4.44 10.08
CA ASP A 4 8.52 5.68 10.37
C ASP A 4 8.90 6.82 9.40
N GLN A 5 10.20 6.89 9.05
CA GLN A 5 10.71 7.86 8.07
C GLN A 5 10.16 7.60 6.67
N LEU A 6 10.14 6.34 6.22
CA LEU A 6 9.58 5.97 4.92
C LEU A 6 8.07 6.21 4.87
N LEU A 7 7.36 5.91 5.96
CA LEU A 7 5.93 6.18 6.05
C LEU A 7 5.64 7.69 5.97
N ASP A 8 6.44 8.52 6.64
CA ASP A 8 6.30 9.98 6.60
C ASP A 8 6.54 10.53 5.18
N VAL A 9 7.54 10.00 4.47
CA VAL A 9 7.78 10.34 3.05
C VAL A 9 6.58 9.94 2.17
N LEU A 10 6.03 8.73 2.35
CA LEU A 10 4.85 8.29 1.61
C LEU A 10 3.63 9.17 1.89
N LYS A 11 3.42 9.58 3.16
CA LYS A 11 2.35 10.52 3.53
C LYS A 11 2.53 11.89 2.88
N LYS A 12 3.76 12.43 2.87
CA LYS A 12 4.08 13.69 2.20
C LYS A 12 3.75 13.64 0.70
N ILE A 13 4.18 12.59 0.01
CA ILE A 13 3.88 12.37 -1.41
C ILE A 13 2.36 12.21 -1.64
N ASN A 14 1.68 11.47 -0.76
CA ASN A 14 0.25 11.26 -0.89
C ASN A 14 -0.55 12.56 -0.71
N ASN A 15 -0.08 13.46 0.15
CA ASN A 15 -0.72 14.75 0.39
C ASN A 15 -0.60 15.73 -0.79
N THR A 16 0.29 15.49 -1.75
CA THR A 16 0.37 16.31 -2.98
C THR A 16 -0.56 15.82 -4.08
N LYS A 17 -1.28 14.70 -3.90
CA LYS A 17 -2.20 14.16 -4.89
C LYS A 17 -3.62 14.69 -4.67
N GLU A 18 -4.34 14.89 -5.77
CA GLU A 18 -5.76 15.30 -5.78
C GLU A 18 -6.66 14.24 -5.10
N SER A 19 -6.39 12.96 -5.37
CA SER A 19 -7.01 11.83 -4.67
C SER A 19 -5.98 11.15 -3.76
N LYS A 20 -6.25 11.20 -2.46
CA LYS A 20 -5.36 10.66 -1.42
C LYS A 20 -5.67 9.19 -1.17
N VAL A 21 -4.63 8.39 -1.07
CA VAL A 21 -4.71 7.01 -0.59
C VAL A 21 -4.89 7.03 0.94
N PRO A 22 -5.81 6.22 1.51
CA PRO A 22 -5.94 6.07 2.95
C PRO A 22 -4.61 5.69 3.64
N GLU A 23 -4.32 6.30 4.79
CA GLU A 23 -3.03 6.13 5.48
C GLU A 23 -2.80 4.69 5.98
N ASP A 24 -3.87 3.96 6.32
CA ASP A 24 -3.82 2.55 6.71
C ASP A 24 -3.32 1.67 5.55
N ILE A 25 -3.73 1.98 4.31
CA ILE A 25 -3.27 1.29 3.11
C ILE A 25 -1.79 1.59 2.85
N LEU A 26 -1.35 2.85 2.98
CA LEU A 26 0.06 3.21 2.84
C LEU A 26 0.94 2.46 3.83
N ALA A 27 0.51 2.37 5.09
CA ALA A 27 1.20 1.62 6.13
C ALA A 27 1.26 0.11 5.83
N ALA A 28 0.16 -0.47 5.36
CA ALA A 28 0.10 -1.89 5.02
C ALA A 28 1.01 -2.25 3.84
N VAL A 29 1.01 -1.44 2.78
CA VAL A 29 1.90 -1.62 1.62
C VAL A 29 3.36 -1.51 2.03
N LEU A 30 3.73 -0.49 2.83
CA LEU A 30 5.10 -0.32 3.28
C LEU A 30 5.59 -1.52 4.11
N LYS A 31 4.76 -2.07 5.00
CA LYS A 31 5.10 -3.28 5.77
C LYS A 31 5.40 -4.47 4.86
N ILE A 32 4.65 -4.66 3.78
CA ILE A 32 4.86 -5.77 2.85
C ILE A 32 6.16 -5.58 2.07
N VAL A 33 6.41 -4.37 1.58
CA VAL A 33 7.63 -4.04 0.82
C VAL A 33 8.87 -4.23 1.70
N MET A 34 8.83 -3.76 2.95
CA MET A 34 9.95 -3.93 3.88
C MET A 34 10.17 -5.39 4.32
N ARG A 35 9.12 -6.22 4.34
CA ARG A 35 9.22 -7.65 4.67
C ARG A 35 9.80 -8.48 3.51
N ASN A 36 9.73 -7.98 2.28
CA ASN A 36 10.09 -8.71 1.06
C ASN A 36 11.05 -7.88 0.18
N PRO A 37 12.30 -7.63 0.62
CA PRO A 37 13.21 -6.68 -0.03
C PRO A 37 13.90 -7.22 -1.30
N LEU A 38 13.79 -8.50 -1.64
CA LEU A 38 14.49 -9.16 -2.76
C LEU A 38 13.63 -9.28 -4.02
N ASP A 39 14.25 -9.31 -5.20
CA ASP A 39 13.56 -9.39 -6.50
C ASP A 39 12.68 -10.64 -6.68
N ASP A 40 13.09 -11.81 -6.14
CA ASP A 40 12.26 -13.02 -6.15
C ASP A 40 11.03 -12.91 -5.25
N ASP A 41 11.12 -12.18 -4.14
CA ASP A 41 9.97 -11.89 -3.27
C ASP A 41 9.16 -10.68 -3.75
N ARG A 42 9.63 -9.95 -4.78
CA ARG A 42 8.91 -8.83 -5.38
C ARG A 42 7.60 -9.27 -6.02
N ARG A 43 7.57 -10.44 -6.66
CA ARG A 43 6.33 -11.01 -7.21
C ARG A 43 5.32 -11.31 -6.10
N LYS A 44 5.76 -11.97 -5.02
CA LYS A 44 4.91 -12.22 -3.83
C LYS A 44 4.44 -10.93 -3.16
N CYS A 45 5.30 -9.92 -3.10
CA CYS A 45 4.99 -8.58 -2.60
C CYS A 45 3.88 -7.93 -3.45
N GLN A 46 3.99 -7.97 -4.78
CA GLN A 46 2.96 -7.50 -5.69
C GLN A 46 1.63 -8.25 -5.52
N ASP A 47 1.67 -9.57 -5.35
CA ASP A 47 0.46 -10.37 -5.16
C ASP A 47 -0.25 -10.04 -3.84
N GLN A 48 0.50 -9.81 -2.75
CA GLN A 48 -0.06 -9.38 -1.46
C GLN A 48 -0.65 -7.97 -1.54
N ILE A 49 0.00 -7.04 -2.26
CA ILE A 49 -0.53 -5.70 -2.49
C ILE A 49 -1.83 -5.77 -3.29
N LYS A 50 -1.88 -6.56 -4.36
CA LYS A 50 -3.11 -6.77 -5.16
C LYS A 50 -4.26 -7.30 -4.31
N LEU A 51 -3.98 -8.22 -3.40
CA LEU A 51 -4.98 -8.77 -2.47
C LEU A 51 -5.54 -7.70 -1.52
N ILE A 52 -4.70 -6.82 -0.97
CA ILE A 52 -5.17 -5.72 -0.10
C ILE A 52 -6.05 -4.76 -0.90
N LEU A 53 -5.63 -4.42 -2.12
CA LEU A 53 -6.38 -3.51 -2.97
C LEU A 53 -7.73 -4.13 -3.36
N SER A 54 -7.78 -5.41 -3.73
CA SER A 54 -9.04 -6.08 -4.09
C SER A 54 -10.00 -6.19 -2.90
N GLN A 55 -9.50 -6.51 -1.70
CA GLN A 55 -10.35 -6.58 -0.50
C GLN A 55 -10.94 -5.21 -0.11
N LYS A 56 -10.21 -4.12 -0.36
CA LYS A 56 -10.68 -2.76 -0.07
C LYS A 56 -11.57 -2.17 -1.18
N TRP A 57 -11.42 -2.61 -2.43
CA TRP A 57 -12.20 -2.11 -3.58
C TRP A 57 -13.38 -2.99 -4.01
N SER A 58 -13.42 -4.28 -3.65
CA SER A 58 -14.58 -5.17 -3.94
C SER A 58 -15.85 -4.84 -3.15
N GLY A 59 -15.87 -3.75 -2.38
CA GLY A 59 -17.09 -3.21 -1.76
C GLY A 59 -17.80 -2.12 -2.57
N VAL A 60 -17.35 -1.80 -3.79
CA VAL A 60 -17.89 -0.69 -4.61
C VAL A 60 -18.71 -1.18 -5.82
N GLU A 61 -18.70 -2.47 -6.16
CA GLU A 61 -19.43 -3.02 -7.33
C GLU A 61 -20.54 -4.01 -6.93
N ASN A 62 -21.43 -3.64 -6.02
CA ASN A 62 -22.74 -4.30 -5.87
C ASN A 62 -23.78 -3.29 -5.37
N ASP A 63 -24.12 -2.33 -6.24
CA ASP A 63 -25.42 -1.65 -6.21
C ASP A 63 -25.76 -1.29 -7.66
N ASN A 64 -26.37 -2.26 -8.36
CA ASN A 64 -27.13 -2.04 -9.59
C ASN A 64 -28.25 -3.08 -9.69
#